data_AF-A0A976CAI6-F1
#
_entry.id   AF-A0A976CAI6-F1
#
_cell.length_a   1.000
_cell.length_b   1.000
_cell.length_c   1.000
_cell.angle_alpha   90.00
_cell.angle_beta   90.00
_cell.angle_gamma   90.00
#
_symmetry.space_group_name_H-M   'P 1'
#
loop_
_entity.id
_entity.type
_entity.pdbx_description
1 polymer ?
#
loop_
_entity_poly.entity_id
_entity_poly.type
_entity_poly.pdbx_seq_one_letter_code
_entity_poly.pdbx_strand_id
1 'polypeptide(L)'
;MSAIDEQTVRRIAKLARIRLKPEEVASYAKELTSIMAMVEQLSEVVDDGDAVASVVDHALPMREDVIHHDAQMVEQVLANAPKSAYGCFVVPKVIDQG
;
A
#
# COMPACT_ATOMS: atom_id res chain seq x y z
N MET A 1 0.46 11.65 -24.01
CA MET A 1 0.51 11.71 -22.53
C MET A 1 1.97 11.68 -22.09
N SER A 2 2.28 12.38 -21.00
CA SER A 2 3.67 12.64 -20.58
C SER A 2 4.30 11.39 -19.97
N ALA A 3 5.53 11.06 -20.40
CA ALA A 3 6.35 10.02 -19.79
C ALA A 3 6.48 10.24 -18.27
N ILE A 4 6.60 9.15 -17.50
CA ILE A 4 6.84 9.26 -16.06
C ILE A 4 8.27 9.75 -15.85
N ASP A 5 8.40 10.96 -15.31
CA ASP A 5 9.69 11.57 -15.00
C ASP A 5 10.20 11.16 -13.60
N GLU A 6 11.48 11.42 -13.35
CA GLU A 6 12.12 11.10 -12.07
C GLU A 6 11.45 11.77 -10.87
N GLN A 7 10.92 12.98 -11.05
CA GLN A 7 10.22 13.70 -9.98
C GLN A 7 8.94 12.96 -9.57
N THR A 8 8.20 12.45 -10.55
CA THR A 8 7.01 11.63 -10.35
C THR A 8 7.36 10.31 -9.66
N VAL A 9 8.45 9.63 -10.08
CA VAL A 9 8.94 8.42 -9.40
C VAL A 9 9.24 8.70 -7.92
N ARG A 10 9.98 9.78 -7.62
CA ARG A 10 10.31 10.15 -6.24
C ARG A 10 9.06 10.47 -5.41
N ARG A 11 8.06 11.12 -6.02
CA ARG A 11 6.78 11.41 -5.37
C ARG A 11 6.02 10.13 -5.04
N ILE A 12 5.90 9.20 -5.99
CA ILE A 12 5.23 7.91 -5.79
C ILE A 12 5.95 7.11 -4.69
N ALA A 13 7.28 7.05 -4.73
CA ALA A 13 8.07 6.36 -3.70
C ALA A 13 7.82 6.93 -2.29
N LYS A 14 7.72 8.27 -2.16
CA LYS A 14 7.39 8.94 -0.89
C LYS A 14 5.98 8.56 -0.39
N LEU A 15 4.99 8.49 -1.27
CA LEU A 15 3.62 8.08 -0.94
C LEU A 15 3.57 6.61 -0.51
N ALA A 16 4.29 5.73 -1.21
CA ALA A 16 4.39 4.31 -0.92
C ALA A 16 5.33 3.96 0.25
N ARG A 17 5.99 4.95 0.87
CA ARG A 17 7.02 4.75 1.92
C ARG A 17 8.20 3.89 1.49
N ILE A 18 8.55 3.91 0.21
CA ILE A 18 9.69 3.20 -0.36
C ILE A 18 10.86 4.17 -0.47
N ARG A 19 12.01 3.78 0.11
CA ARG A 19 13.27 4.52 -0.07
C ARG A 19 13.95 4.03 -1.34
N LEU A 20 14.09 4.90 -2.33
CA LEU A 20 14.86 4.65 -3.54
C LEU A 20 16.26 5.26 -3.42
N LYS A 21 17.26 4.54 -3.90
CA LYS A 21 18.60 5.10 -4.09
C LYS A 21 18.61 6.04 -5.29
N PRO A 22 19.43 7.10 -5.29
CA PRO A 22 19.48 8.07 -6.40
C PRO A 22 19.70 7.42 -7.77
N GLU A 23 20.54 6.39 -7.85
CA GLU A 23 20.88 5.64 -9.06
C GLU A 23 19.74 4.78 -9.61
N GLU A 24 18.75 4.41 -8.78
CA GLU A 24 17.64 3.55 -9.19
C GLU A 24 16.53 4.36 -9.89
N VAL A 25 16.47 5.67 -9.66
CA VAL A 25 15.33 6.51 -10.08
C VAL A 25 15.18 6.57 -11.59
N ALA A 26 16.28 6.68 -12.34
CA ALA A 26 16.25 6.71 -13.79
C ALA A 26 15.77 5.37 -14.39
N SER A 27 16.16 4.24 -13.79
CA SER A 27 15.68 2.91 -14.22
C SER A 27 14.18 2.78 -14.01
N TYR A 28 13.70 3.14 -12.81
CA TYR A 28 12.29 3.06 -12.48
C TYR A 28 11.43 4.01 -13.33
N ALA A 29 11.93 5.19 -13.69
CA ALA A 29 11.21 6.09 -14.60
C ALA A 29 10.97 5.41 -15.97
N LYS A 30 11.98 4.73 -16.50
CA LYS A 30 11.89 3.99 -17.76
C LYS A 30 10.93 2.79 -17.65
N GLU A 31 11.09 1.97 -16.62
CA GLU A 31 10.28 0.78 -16.40
C GLU A 31 8.80 1.12 -16.20
N LEU A 32 8.50 2.11 -15.35
CA LEU A 32 7.13 2.55 -15.12
C LEU A 32 6.50 3.16 -16.37
N THR A 33 7.27 3.89 -17.18
CA THR A 33 6.78 4.39 -18.48
C THR A 33 6.41 3.24 -19.42
N SER A 34 7.20 2.16 -19.46
CA SER A 34 6.87 0.97 -20.25
C SER A 34 5.62 0.25 -19.74
N ILE A 35 5.44 0.14 -18.41
CA ILE A 35 4.24 -0.46 -17.83
C ILE A 35 3.00 0.38 -18.16
N MET A 36 3.09 1.71 -18.07
CA MET A 36 1.96 2.59 -18.45
C MET A 36 1.61 2.47 -19.94
N ALA A 37 2.61 2.32 -20.81
CA ALA A 37 2.36 2.07 -22.23
C ALA A 37 1.63 0.74 -22.49
N MET A 38 1.93 -0.31 -21.70
CA MET A 38 1.20 -1.58 -21.76
C MET A 38 -0.24 -1.42 -21.25
N VAL A 39 -0.44 -0.70 -20.14
CA VAL A 39 -1.79 -0.44 -19.59
C VAL A 39 -2.66 0.35 -20.57
N GLU A 40 -2.07 1.26 -21.35
CA GLU A 40 -2.80 2.02 -22.38
C GLU A 40 -3.41 1.11 -23.44
N GLN A 41 -2.82 -0.05 -23.75
CA GLN A 41 -3.43 -0.99 -24.70
C GLN A 41 -4.81 -1.48 -24.25
N LEU A 42 -5.10 -1.41 -22.94
CA LEU A 42 -6.42 -1.76 -22.42
C LEU A 42 -7.48 -0.72 -22.79
N SER A 43 -7.13 0.54 -23.05
CA SER A 43 -8.10 1.59 -23.38
C SER A 43 -8.84 1.32 -24.70
N GLU A 44 -8.29 0.49 -25.59
CA GLU A 44 -8.92 0.07 -26.84
C GLU A 44 -10.05 -0.95 -26.65
N VAL A 45 -10.11 -1.63 -25.50
CA VAL A 45 -11.02 -2.76 -25.23
C VAL A 45 -11.97 -2.48 -24.07
N VAL A 46 -11.76 -1.38 -23.33
CA VAL A 46 -12.59 -1.00 -22.19
C VAL A 46 -13.98 -0.57 -22.68
N ASP A 47 -15.00 -1.18 -22.09
CA ASP A 47 -16.43 -0.88 -22.31
C ASP A 47 -16.94 0.11 -21.24
N ASP A 48 -18.01 0.86 -21.53
CA ASP A 48 -18.64 1.85 -20.64
C ASP A 48 -19.47 1.19 -19.50
N GLY A 49 -19.21 -0.07 -19.20
CA GLY A 49 -19.91 -0.85 -18.20
C GLY A 49 -19.56 -0.47 -16.76
N ASP A 50 -20.37 -0.95 -15.82
CA ASP A 50 -20.13 -0.75 -14.40
C ASP A 50 -18.82 -1.43 -13.94
N ALA A 51 -18.01 -0.71 -13.15
CA ALA A 51 -16.77 -1.25 -12.62
C ALA A 51 -17.03 -2.41 -11.66
N VAL A 52 -16.47 -3.58 -11.98
CA VAL A 52 -16.63 -4.79 -11.16
C VAL A 52 -15.72 -4.74 -9.94
N ALA A 53 -16.29 -4.50 -8.75
CA ALA A 53 -15.56 -4.47 -7.48
C ALA A 53 -15.37 -5.87 -6.85
N SER A 54 -16.26 -6.82 -7.15
CA SER A 54 -16.21 -8.21 -6.70
C SER A 54 -16.74 -9.09 -7.83
N VAL A 55 -16.11 -10.25 -8.03
CA VAL A 55 -16.58 -11.24 -9.02
C VAL A 55 -17.76 -12.07 -8.53
N VAL A 56 -18.09 -11.98 -7.24
CA VAL A 56 -19.24 -12.64 -6.61
C VAL A 56 -20.11 -11.60 -5.94
N ASP A 57 -21.42 -11.68 -6.19
CA ASP A 57 -22.41 -10.90 -5.47
C ASP A 57 -22.54 -11.40 -4.04
N HIS A 58 -22.37 -10.48 -3.09
CA HIS A 58 -22.57 -10.75 -1.68
C HIS A 58 -23.15 -9.52 -1.00
N ALA A 59 -24.04 -9.76 -0.05
CA ALA A 59 -24.45 -8.72 0.88
C ALA A 59 -23.27 -8.33 1.79
N LEU A 60 -23.31 -7.12 2.34
CA LEU A 60 -22.34 -6.68 3.33
C LEU A 60 -22.35 -7.62 4.54
N PRO A 61 -21.23 -8.26 4.90
CA PRO A 61 -21.18 -9.17 6.03
C PRO A 61 -21.33 -8.39 7.34
N MET A 62 -22.25 -8.82 8.19
CA MET A 62 -22.43 -8.29 9.54
C MET A 62 -21.68 -9.17 10.54
N ARG A 63 -21.09 -8.53 11.55
CA ARG A 63 -20.46 -9.20 12.70
C ARG A 63 -21.33 -9.01 13.92
N GLU A 64 -21.52 -10.07 14.71
CA GLU A 64 -22.19 -9.97 16.02
C GLU A 64 -21.38 -9.12 17.00
N ASP A 65 -22.06 -8.34 17.84
CA ASP A 65 -21.42 -7.48 18.83
C ASP A 65 -21.10 -8.25 20.12
N VAL A 66 -20.12 -9.15 20.03
CA VAL A 66 -19.67 -10.00 21.15
C VAL A 66 -18.20 -9.73 21.46
N ILE A 67 -17.87 -9.72 22.76
CA ILE A 67 -16.49 -9.58 23.24
C ILE A 67 -15.78 -10.92 23.11
N HIS A 68 -14.62 -10.92 22.47
CA HIS A 68 -13.69 -12.05 22.47
C HIS A 68 -12.48 -11.70 23.33
N HIS A 69 -12.29 -12.40 24.46
CA HIS A 69 -11.20 -12.16 25.40
C HIS A 69 -10.26 -13.38 25.48
N ASP A 70 -8.98 -13.17 25.26
CA ASP A 70 -7.91 -14.15 25.50
C ASP A 70 -6.87 -13.52 26.44
N ALA A 71 -6.56 -14.21 27.54
CA ALA A 71 -5.59 -13.76 28.53
C ALA A 71 -4.16 -13.66 27.96
N GLN A 72 -3.86 -14.38 26.87
CA GLN A 72 -2.55 -14.38 26.21
C GLN A 72 -2.48 -13.41 25.01
N MET A 73 -3.55 -12.64 24.74
CA MET A 73 -3.64 -11.79 23.55
C MET A 73 -2.48 -10.80 23.42
N VAL A 74 -2.05 -10.19 24.53
CA VAL A 74 -0.92 -9.22 24.50
C VAL A 74 0.38 -9.92 24.08
N GLU A 75 0.66 -11.12 24.60
CA GLU A 75 1.85 -11.89 24.24
C GLU A 75 1.80 -12.32 22.77
N GLN A 76 0.66 -12.82 22.30
CA GLN A 76 0.46 -13.24 20.92
C GLN A 76 0.62 -12.07 19.93
N VAL A 77 0.04 -10.90 20.24
CA VAL A 77 0.12 -9.70 19.39
C VAL A 77 1.56 -9.17 19.28
N LEU A 78 2.33 -9.25 20.37
CA LEU A 78 3.71 -8.75 20.40
C LEU A 78 4.75 -9.77 19.94
N ALA A 79 4.38 -11.03 19.70
CA ALA A 79 5.32 -12.11 19.37
C ALA A 79 6.17 -11.82 18.12
N ASN A 80 5.61 -11.08 17.15
CA ASN A 80 6.31 -10.67 15.91
C ASN A 80 6.77 -9.20 15.93
N ALA A 81 6.64 -8.50 17.05
CA ALA A 81 7.08 -7.12 17.16
C ALA A 81 8.61 -7.06 17.02
N PRO A 82 9.17 -6.26 16.10
CA PRO A 82 10.62 -6.11 15.99
C PRO A 82 11.28 -5.64 17.29
N LYS A 83 10.55 -4.86 18.08
CA LYS A 83 10.91 -4.47 19.44
C LYS A 83 9.65 -4.18 20.25
N SER A 84 9.58 -4.71 21.46
CA SER A 84 8.51 -4.46 22.41
C SER A 84 9.07 -4.11 23.79
N ALA A 85 8.32 -3.32 24.56
CA ALA A 85 8.63 -2.98 25.95
C ALA A 85 7.35 -2.60 26.69
N TYR A 86 7.22 -3.02 27.96
CA TYR A 86 6.06 -2.70 28.82
C TYR A 86 4.69 -3.01 28.19
N GLY A 87 4.60 -4.05 27.35
CA GLY A 87 3.36 -4.38 26.63
C GLY A 87 3.05 -3.49 25.41
N CYS A 88 4.02 -2.74 24.90
CA CYS A 88 3.85 -1.83 23.76
C CYS A 88 4.85 -2.13 22.62
N PHE A 89 4.48 -1.76 21.40
CA PHE A 89 5.42 -1.68 20.27
C PHE A 89 6.36 -0.49 20.45
N VAL A 90 7.66 -0.72 20.28
CA VAL A 90 8.66 0.35 20.36
C VAL A 90 8.92 0.91 18.98
N VAL A 91 8.62 2.20 18.79
CA VAL A 91 8.84 2.94 17.54
C VAL A 91 9.71 4.17 17.77
N PRO A 92 10.39 4.70 16.74
CA PRO A 92 11.05 6.00 16.82
C PRO A 92 10.05 7.09 17.22
N LYS A 93 10.50 8.05 18.03
CA LYS A 93 9.66 9.19 18.43
C LYS A 93 9.21 9.95 17.17
N VAL A 94 7.90 10.12 17.02
CA VAL A 94 7.33 10.96 15.97
C VAL A 94 7.63 12.41 16.35
N ILE A 95 8.43 13.07 15.51
CA ILE A 95 8.66 14.52 15.57
C ILE A 95 7.84 15.09 14.43
N ASP A 96 6.91 15.99 14.73
CA ASP A 96 6.15 16.67 13.69
C ASP A 96 7.13 17.55 12.88
N GLN A 97 7.23 17.27 11.58
CA GLN A 97 7.97 18.10 10.64
C GLN A 97 6.92 18.76 9.76
N GLY A 98 6.50 19.96 10.19
CA GLY A 98 5.73 20.87 9.35
C GLY A 98 6.46 21.20 8.05
#